data_AF-A0A1F7Q841-F1
#
_entry.id   AF-A0A1F7Q841-F1
#
_cell.length_a   1.000
_cell.length_b   1.000
_cell.length_c   1.000
_cell.angle_alpha   90.00
_cell.angle_beta   90.00
_cell.angle_gamma   90.00
#
_symmetry.space_group_name_H-M   'P 1'
#
loop_
_entity.id
_entity.type
_entity.pdbx_description
1 polymer ?
#
loop_
_entity_poly.entity_id
_entity_poly.type
_entity_poly.pdbx_seq_one_letter_code
_entity_poly.pdbx_strand_id
1 'polypeptide(L)' 'MARPRDQFEEFEATSLFCPRCRRATPTRKKLLLVLPGGSKYDYVCAECGTAVGGKTDNDPTAFHTTLGPLPPGAPRRAR' A
#
# COMPACT_ATOMS: atom_id res chain seq x y z
N MET A 1 -20.51 -10.67 -14.19
CA MET A 1 -20.83 -11.12 -12.82
C MET A 1 -20.07 -10.20 -11.85
N ALA A 2 -20.74 -9.18 -11.29
CA ALA A 2 -20.11 -8.28 -10.33
C ALA A 2 -20.00 -9.02 -8.99
N ARG A 3 -18.77 -9.27 -8.50
CA ARG A 3 -18.56 -9.78 -7.15
C ARG A 3 -19.18 -8.79 -6.15
N PRO A 4 -19.85 -9.27 -5.09
CA PRO A 4 -20.35 -8.39 -4.05
C PRO A 4 -19.19 -7.52 -3.58
N ARG A 5 -19.40 -6.21 -3.55
CA ARG A 5 -18.41 -5.26 -3.03
C ARG A 5 -18.16 -5.67 -1.58
N ASP A 6 -16.98 -6.17 -1.28
CA ASP A 6 -16.55 -6.44 0.09
C ASP A 6 -16.85 -5.18 0.90
N GLN A 7 -17.85 -5.27 1.78
CA GLN A 7 -18.36 -4.12 2.55
C GLN A 7 -17.40 -3.68 3.66
N PHE A 8 -16.31 -4.42 3.83
CA PHE A 8 -15.24 -4.14 4.76
C PHE A 8 -14.08 -3.58 3.95
N GLU A 9 -13.98 -2.25 3.94
CA GLU A 9 -12.80 -1.54 3.47
C GLU A 9 -11.58 -2.03 4.27
N GLU A 10 -10.41 -2.14 3.62
CA GLU A 10 -9.17 -2.59 4.27
C GLU A 10 -8.91 -1.78 5.55
N PHE A 11 -8.72 -2.46 6.68
CA PHE A 11 -8.45 -1.79 7.95
C PHE A 11 -7.08 -1.13 7.93
N GLU A 12 -7.06 0.19 8.13
CA GLU A 12 -5.83 0.97 8.24
C GLU A 12 -5.54 1.35 9.70
N ALA A 13 -4.25 1.35 10.06
CA ALA A 13 -3.83 1.71 11.41
C ALA A 13 -3.80 3.24 11.56
N THR A 14 -4.85 3.83 12.12
CA THR A 14 -4.92 5.29 12.34
C THR A 14 -3.93 5.77 13.40
N SER A 15 -3.69 4.98 14.44
CA SER A 15 -2.75 5.32 15.52
C SER A 15 -1.86 4.12 15.90
N LEU A 16 -0.55 4.39 16.08
CA LEU A 16 0.42 3.41 16.59
C LEU A 16 1.31 4.07 17.63
N PHE A 17 1.86 3.24 18.52
CA PHE A 17 2.85 3.67 19.49
C PHE A 17 4.16 4.01 18.79
N CYS A 18 4.63 5.24 18.98
CA CYS A 18 5.94 5.65 18.49
C CYS A 18 7.01 5.51 19.59
N PRO A 19 8.11 4.77 19.37
CA PRO A 19 9.16 4.60 20.37
C PRO A 19 9.92 5.91 20.69
N ARG A 20 9.94 6.87 19.75
CA ARG A 20 10.59 8.17 19.97
C ARG A 20 9.71 9.16 20.73
N CYS A 21 8.44 9.26 20.36
CA CYS A 21 7.49 10.14 21.04
C CYS A 21 6.94 9.53 22.34
N ARG A 22 7.15 8.22 22.55
CA ARG A 22 6.68 7.43 23.71
C ARG A 22 5.17 7.59 23.98
N ARG A 23 4.39 7.79 22.92
CA ARG A 23 2.93 7.97 22.97
C ARG A 23 2.29 7.35 21.74
N ALA A 24 0.99 7.03 21.84
CA ALA A 24 0.18 6.69 20.68
C ALA A 24 0.04 7.95 19.81
N THR A 25 0.59 7.89 18.61
CA THR A 25 0.56 9.00 17.66
C THR A 25 -0.21 8.60 16.42
N PRO A 26 -0.87 9.55 15.74
CA PRO A 26 -1.43 9.28 14.42
C PRO A 26 -0.32 8.87 13.46
N THR A 27 -0.61 7.89 12.61
CA THR A 27 0.35 7.42 11.61
C THR A 27 -0.10 7.78 10.20
N ARG A 28 0.89 7.95 9.32
CA ARG A 28 0.66 8.14 7.90
C ARG A 28 1.21 6.93 7.16
N LYS A 29 0.41 6.39 6.24
CA LYS A 29 0.82 5.33 5.32
C LYS A 29 1.65 5.95 4.19
N LYS A 30 2.86 5.45 3.99
CA LYS A 30 3.75 5.84 2.90
C LYS A 30 4.04 4.62 2.02
N LEU A 31 3.74 4.74 0.73
CA LEU A 31 4.07 3.70 -0.25
C LEU A 31 5.59 3.59 -0.38
N LEU A 32 6.10 2.38 -0.13
CA LEU A 32 7.52 2.07 -0.16
C LEU A 32 7.89 1.43 -1.50
N LEU A 33 7.11 0.42 -1.90
CA LEU A 33 7.39 -0.38 -3.08
C LEU A 33 6.09 -0.89 -3.71
N VAL A 34 6.03 -0.85 -5.03
CA VAL A 34 4.94 -1.43 -5.81
C VAL A 34 5.46 -2.72 -6.44
N LEU A 35 4.82 -3.85 -6.13
CA LEU A 35 5.18 -5.16 -6.65
C LEU A 35 4.01 -5.75 -7.47
N PRO A 36 4.28 -6.69 -8.39
CA PRO A 36 3.23 -7.36 -9.17
C PRO A 36 2.20 -8.11 -8.30
N GLY A 37 2.60 -8.58 -7.11
CA GLY A 37 1.73 -9.30 -6.18
C GLY A 37 1.07 -8.42 -5.12
N GLY A 38 1.37 -7.12 -5.07
CA GLY A 38 0.89 -6.24 -4.02
C GLY A 38 1.76 -5.02 -3.78
N SER A 39 1.28 -4.12 -2.94
CA SER A 39 1.95 -2.87 -2.58
C SER A 39 2.42 -2.90 -1.14
N LYS A 40 3.71 -2.60 -0.92
CA LYS A 40 4.31 -2.49 0.41
C LYS A 40 4.29 -1.04 0.88
N TYR A 41 3.80 -0.84 2.10
CA TYR A 41 3.70 0.46 2.73
C TYR A 41 4.38 0.46 4.09
N ASP A 42 4.96 1.59 4.45
CA ASP A 42 5.44 1.87 5.81
C ASP A 42 4.48 2.83 6.50
N TYR A 43 4.21 2.54 7.77
CA TYR A 43 3.56 3.46 8.69
C TYR A 43 4.62 4.31 9.36
N VAL A 44 4.52 5.62 9.17
CA VAL A 44 5.39 6.60 9.82
C VAL A 44 4.61 7.43 10.81
N CYS A 45 5.23 7.74 11.94
CA CYS A 45 4.66 8.67 12.91
C CYS A 45 4.47 10.05 12.25
N ALA A 46 3.27 10.62 12.33
CA ALA A 46 2.98 11.92 11.72
C ALA A 46 3.75 13.08 12.39
N GLU A 47 4.20 12.90 13.63
CA GLU A 47 4.88 13.91 14.43
C GLU A 47 6.40 13.92 14.20
N CYS A 48 7.04 12.74 14.22
CA CYS A 48 8.50 12.62 14.16
C CYS A 48 9.03 11.89 12.93
N GLY A 49 8.16 11.37 12.06
CA GLY A 49 8.53 10.67 10.83
C GLY A 49 9.19 9.30 11.03
N THR A 50 9.24 8.78 12.26
CA THR A 50 9.85 7.47 12.53
C THR A 50 8.97 6.35 12.02
N ALA A 51 9.58 5.35 11.37
CA ALA A 51 8.89 4.13 10.97
C ALA A 51 8.44 3.36 12.22
N VAL A 52 7.13 3.18 12.35
CA VAL A 52 6.49 2.51 13.48
C VAL A 52 5.93 1.13 13.12
N GLY A 53 5.81 0.84 11.82
CA GLY A 53 5.39 -0.46 11.32
C GLY A 53 5.33 -0.47 9.80
N GLY A 54 4.97 -1.62 9.22
CA GLY A 54 4.75 -1.76 7.79
C GLY A 54 3.56 -2.66 7.52
N LYS A 55 2.93 -2.46 6.36
CA LYS A 55 1.90 -3.35 5.81
C LYS A 55 2.18 -3.71 4.37
N THR A 56 1.66 -4.85 3.96
CA THR A 56 1.68 -5.27 2.56
C THR A 56 0.25 -5.54 2.15
N ASP A 57 -0.28 -4.72 1.25
CA ASP A 57 -1.59 -4.94 0.64
C ASP A 57 -1.37 -5.84 -0.59
N ASN A 58 -2.17 -6.89 -0.75
CA ASN A 58 -2.04 -7.81 -1.90
C ASN A 58 -2.73 -7.27 -3.16
N ASP A 59 -3.05 -5.97 -3.20
CA ASP A 59 -3.69 -5.33 -4.33
C ASP A 59 -2.65 -4.95 -5.42
N PRO A 60 -2.73 -5.55 -6.63
CA PRO A 60 -1.81 -5.29 -7.74
C PRO A 60 -2.20 -4.05 -8.56
N THR A 61 -3.30 -3.35 -8.25
CA THR A 61 -3.80 -2.21 -9.04
C THR A 61 -2.77 -1.09 -9.15
N ALA A 62 -2.06 -0.79 -8.06
CA ALA A 62 -0.99 0.21 -8.09
C ALA A 62 0.16 -0.17 -9.05
N PHE A 63 0.45 -1.46 -9.19
CA PHE A 63 1.44 -1.96 -10.15
C PHE A 63 0.98 -1.74 -11.59
N HIS A 64 -0.28 -2.02 -11.87
CA HIS A 64 -0.85 -1.82 -13.20
C HIS A 64 -0.90 -0.34 -13.58
N THR A 65 -1.19 0.54 -12.62
CA THR A 65 -1.17 2.00 -12.84
C THR A 65 0.24 2.52 -13.08
N THR A 66 1.23 2.03 -12.34
CA THR A 66 2.63 2.50 -12.48
C THR A 66 3.30 2.03 -13.77
N LEU A 67 2.91 0.87 -14.32
CA LEU A 67 3.38 0.42 -15.63
C LEU A 67 2.87 1.27 -16.80
N GLY A 68 1.92 2.17 -16.55
CA GLY A 68 1.27 2.96 -17.60
C GLY A 68 0.45 2.07 -18.56
N PRO A 69 -0.31 2.68 -19.48
CA PRO A 69 -0.92 1.91 -20.55
C PRO A 69 0.18 1.28 -21.40
N LEU A 70 0.08 -0.03 -21.61
CA LEU A 70 0.92 -0.72 -22.58
C LEU A 70 0.67 -0.08 -23.96
N PRO A 71 1.70 0.32 -24.72
CA PRO A 71 1.49 0.88 -26.05
C PRO A 71 0.72 -0.13 -26.92
N PRO A 72 -0.19 0.34 -27.78
CA PRO A 72 -0.91 -0.56 -28.70
C PRO A 72 0.11 -1.30 -29.57
N GLY A 73 0.10 -2.64 -29.52
CA GLY A 73 1.00 -3.49 -30.32
C GLY A 73 2.10 -4.24 -29.56
N ALA A 74 2.17 -4.16 -28.24
CA ALA A 74 3.14 -4.96 -27.49
C ALA A 74 2.88 -6.48 -27.67
N PRO A 75 3.92 -7.28 -27.98
CA PRO A 75 3.75 -8.70 -28.22
C PRO A 75 3.31 -9.42 -26.94
N ARG A 76 2.27 -10.26 -27.06
CA ARG A 76 1.91 -11.18 -25.98
C ARG A 76 3.10 -12.13 -25.80
N ARG A 77 3.81 -12.03 -24.66
CA ARG A 77 4.86 -13.00 -24.32
C ARG A 77 4.21 -14.38 -24.25
N ALA A 78 4.41 -15.17 -25.30
CA ALA A 78 4.09 -16.59 -25.30
C ALA A 78 5.11 -17.30 -24.38
N ARG A 79 4.57 -18.14 -23.51
CA ARG A 79 5.32 -18.93 -22.53
C ARG A 79 6.20 -19.98 -23.21
#